data_AF-A0A1I8GYA2-F1
#
_entry.id   AF-A0A1I8GYA2-F1
#
_cell.length_a   1.000
_cell.length_b   1.000
_cell.length_c   1.000
_cell.angle_alpha   90.00
_cell.angle_beta   90.00
_cell.angle_gamma   90.00
#
_symmetry.space_group_name_H-M   'P 1'
#
loop_
_entity.id
_entity.type
_entity.pdbx_description
1 polymer ?
#
loop_
_entity_poly.entity_id
_entity_poly.type
_entity_poly.pdbx_seq_one_letter_code
_entity_poly.pdbx_strand_id
1 'polypeptide(L)'
;WFCCCRRKRKSSLSSALPQSSGPTATSSAAAAAAAVSASMPPLNPPALIERPVQPPVCAAGPCGFAAGAPQPSRSSGRQAGKGLLGSRRGSSASLTISLGSSSQQPLHQPLQPSALAERAQERDLLKSLSRPLVPADLLAANPSPQALFKEFWDVPMHHAGRCDLPEGAAPKNRYPTMVPNADTRVTIRQDEYINANFLRGAFRTEKCFIATQGPLADTVTDFWQMIWEQRPSAIVMLTDLVERERPKCHLYFPLHCGDRMRHGQLETVLEELQDCPAGYQRRLLRLTHADYPSEDSALSLQHYWFRSWPDHLSPDSSAAMLSLAESCLSLPPPIIVHCSAGLGRTGTFCAICICVRQLRQTGSCDCLATVCQLRLDRGGMVDSHEQYEFVHRVLRLYAQTRMEDAG
;
A
#
# COMPACT_ATOMS: atom_id res chain seq x y z
N TRP A 1 -29.23 -39.50 15.30
CA TRP A 1 -29.78 -40.86 15.54
C TRP A 1 -29.33 -41.79 14.42
N PHE A 2 -29.40 -43.11 14.61
CA PHE A 2 -28.89 -44.12 13.66
C PHE A 2 -29.83 -44.41 12.49
N CYS A 3 -29.31 -44.61 11.27
CA CYS A 3 -29.22 -45.91 10.55
C CYS A 3 -28.89 -45.72 9.04
N CYS A 4 -28.47 -46.73 8.26
CA CYS A 4 -27.30 -47.63 8.34
C CYS A 4 -27.22 -48.47 7.03
N CYS A 5 -26.07 -48.48 6.32
CA CYS A 5 -25.69 -49.45 5.25
C CYS A 5 -26.60 -49.55 3.98
N ARG A 6 -26.11 -49.95 2.80
CA ARG A 6 -25.15 -51.04 2.50
C ARG A 6 -24.39 -50.85 1.16
N ARG A 7 -23.31 -51.62 0.95
CA ARG A 7 -22.42 -51.63 -0.25
C ARG A 7 -22.74 -52.78 -1.22
N LYS A 8 -22.39 -52.62 -2.52
CA LYS A 8 -21.66 -53.57 -3.43
C LYS A 8 -21.74 -53.08 -4.92
N ARG A 9 -20.97 -53.57 -5.90
CA ARG A 9 -19.49 -53.74 -6.10
C ARG A 9 -19.22 -54.34 -7.51
N LYS A 10 -18.23 -53.80 -8.26
CA LYS A 10 -17.42 -54.44 -9.35
C LYS A 10 -18.07 -55.02 -10.63
N SER A 11 -17.67 -54.46 -11.80
CA SER A 11 -16.94 -55.11 -12.92
C SER A 11 -16.54 -54.01 -13.94
N SER A 12 -15.37 -53.87 -14.59
CA SER A 12 -14.18 -54.67 -14.95
C SER A 12 -14.19 -55.30 -16.36
N LEU A 13 -13.30 -54.80 -17.25
CA LEU A 13 -12.81 -55.25 -18.59
C LEU A 13 -12.68 -53.98 -19.50
N SER A 14 -11.64 -53.63 -20.28
CA SER A 14 -10.37 -54.23 -20.75
C SER A 14 -10.31 -54.71 -22.21
N SER A 15 -9.96 -53.80 -23.12
CA SER A 15 -9.35 -54.05 -24.45
C SER A 15 -8.79 -52.71 -24.98
N ALA A 16 -7.50 -52.49 -25.30
CA ALA A 16 -6.51 -53.21 -26.14
C ALA A 16 -6.34 -52.53 -27.52
N LEU A 17 -5.08 -52.32 -27.92
CA LEU A 17 -4.65 -51.70 -29.20
C LEU A 17 -4.69 -52.69 -30.37
N PRO A 18 -4.55 -52.19 -31.61
CA PRO A 18 -3.60 -52.78 -32.56
C PRO A 18 -2.54 -51.78 -33.07
N GLN A 19 -1.47 -52.32 -33.67
CA GLN A 19 -0.33 -51.58 -34.26
C GLN A 19 -0.28 -51.78 -35.81
N SER A 20 0.85 -51.38 -36.42
CA SER A 20 1.26 -51.51 -37.84
C SER A 20 0.67 -50.46 -38.80
N SER A 21 1.39 -49.94 -39.81
CA SER A 21 2.81 -50.10 -40.21
C SER A 21 3.31 -48.87 -41.01
N GLY A 22 4.63 -48.63 -41.05
CA GLY A 22 5.29 -47.64 -41.93
C GLY A 22 5.48 -48.11 -43.38
N PRO A 23 6.38 -47.54 -44.21
CA PRO A 23 7.53 -46.65 -43.90
C PRO A 23 7.21 -45.15 -44.21
N THR A 24 8.03 -44.18 -44.68
CA THR A 24 9.38 -44.14 -45.31
C THR A 24 10.07 -42.75 -45.14
N ALA A 25 11.29 -42.61 -45.67
CA ALA A 25 12.15 -41.40 -45.67
C ALA A 25 11.67 -40.32 -46.69
N THR A 26 12.23 -39.09 -46.82
CA THR A 26 13.52 -38.45 -46.40
C THR A 26 13.24 -36.98 -45.96
N SER A 27 14.14 -36.00 -45.75
CA SER A 27 15.61 -35.83 -45.89
C SER A 27 16.14 -34.65 -45.03
N SER A 28 17.43 -34.68 -44.66
CA SER A 28 18.34 -33.55 -44.28
C SER A 28 17.90 -32.57 -43.16
N ALA A 29 18.77 -31.75 -42.53
CA ALA A 29 20.23 -31.68 -42.50
C ALA A 29 20.70 -31.37 -41.06
N ALA A 30 21.93 -31.75 -40.71
CA ALA A 30 22.58 -31.32 -39.46
C ALA A 30 23.63 -30.23 -39.76
N ALA A 31 23.66 -29.17 -38.94
CA ALA A 31 24.74 -28.20 -38.88
C ALA A 31 24.94 -27.79 -37.40
N ALA A 32 26.16 -27.42 -37.03
CA ALA A 32 26.58 -27.27 -35.63
C ALA A 32 27.25 -25.91 -35.36
N ALA A 33 27.66 -25.72 -34.11
CA ALA A 33 28.35 -24.55 -33.56
C ALA A 33 27.47 -23.30 -33.34
N ALA A 34 27.76 -22.39 -32.40
CA ALA A 34 28.86 -22.37 -31.42
C ALA A 34 28.37 -21.88 -30.05
N ALA A 35 29.03 -22.31 -28.97
CA ALA A 35 28.87 -21.67 -27.66
C ALA A 35 29.74 -20.41 -27.58
N VAL A 36 29.20 -19.31 -27.05
CA VAL A 36 29.95 -18.11 -26.70
C VAL A 36 29.76 -17.83 -25.21
N SER A 37 30.79 -18.14 -24.42
CA SER A 37 30.79 -17.83 -22.98
C SER A 37 31.27 -16.39 -22.76
N ALA A 38 30.33 -15.49 -22.46
CA ALA A 38 30.64 -14.09 -22.16
C ALA A 38 30.92 -13.91 -20.66
N SER A 39 32.18 -14.15 -20.26
CA SER A 39 32.64 -13.93 -18.89
C SER A 39 32.67 -12.43 -18.56
N MET A 40 31.72 -11.97 -17.73
CA MET A 40 31.76 -10.64 -17.12
C MET A 40 32.80 -10.61 -15.98
N PRO A 41 33.62 -9.55 -15.86
CA PRO A 41 34.57 -9.43 -14.75
C PRO A 41 33.82 -9.20 -13.42
N PRO A 42 34.38 -9.65 -12.27
CA PRO A 42 33.76 -9.42 -10.97
C PRO A 42 33.74 -7.93 -10.64
N LEU A 43 32.55 -7.42 -10.31
CA LEU A 43 32.40 -6.09 -9.73
C LEU A 43 32.92 -6.12 -8.29
N ASN A 44 33.98 -5.37 -8.01
CA ASN A 44 34.49 -5.18 -6.65
C ASN A 44 33.40 -4.55 -5.75
N PRO A 45 33.28 -4.97 -4.48
CA PRO A 45 32.36 -4.33 -3.55
C PRO A 45 32.73 -2.86 -3.31
N PRO A 46 31.76 -1.96 -3.11
CA PRO A 46 32.05 -0.58 -2.75
C PRO A 46 32.77 -0.54 -1.40
N ALA A 47 33.80 0.31 -1.30
CA ALA A 47 34.64 0.39 -0.11
C ALA A 47 33.83 0.79 1.13
N LEU A 48 34.08 0.12 2.25
CA LEU A 48 33.57 0.51 3.56
C LEU A 48 34.19 1.85 3.95
N ILE A 49 33.41 2.93 3.90
CA ILE A 49 33.81 4.22 4.47
C ILE A 49 33.74 4.08 5.99
N GLU A 50 34.91 3.97 6.62
CA GLU A 50 35.02 3.96 8.08
C GLU A 50 34.43 5.24 8.67
N ARG A 51 33.60 5.10 9.71
CA ARG A 51 33.07 6.26 10.44
C ARG A 51 34.17 6.84 11.33
N PRO A 52 34.44 8.16 11.29
CA PRO A 52 35.28 8.80 12.29
C PRO A 52 34.75 8.57 13.71
N VAL A 53 35.60 8.06 14.60
CA VAL A 53 35.27 7.87 16.00
C VAL A 53 35.11 9.24 16.67
N GLN A 54 33.94 9.51 17.25
CA GLN A 54 33.75 10.69 18.09
C GLN A 54 34.29 10.43 19.50
N PRO A 55 35.07 11.36 20.09
CA PRO A 55 35.46 11.30 21.50
C PRO A 55 34.23 11.53 22.42
N PRO A 56 34.29 11.08 23.70
CA PRO A 56 33.14 11.11 24.59
C PRO A 56 32.74 12.53 25.02
N VAL A 57 31.44 12.73 25.23
CA VAL A 57 30.86 13.99 25.73
C VAL A 57 30.93 14.01 27.26
N CYS A 58 31.77 14.87 27.83
CA CYS A 58 31.75 15.20 29.26
C CYS A 58 30.74 16.32 29.56
N ALA A 59 30.06 16.25 30.70
CA ALA A 59 29.06 17.24 31.12
C ALA A 59 29.49 17.98 32.39
N ALA A 60 29.51 19.32 32.34
CA ALA A 60 29.52 20.22 33.50
C ALA A 60 29.09 21.64 33.06
N GLY A 61 28.52 22.43 33.98
CA GLY A 61 28.14 23.84 33.77
C GLY A 61 29.11 24.83 34.44
N PRO A 62 28.60 25.91 35.07
CA PRO A 62 28.17 27.09 34.32
C PRO A 62 28.65 28.45 34.90
N CYS A 63 28.86 29.44 34.03
CA CYS A 63 29.00 30.89 34.31
C CYS A 63 28.77 31.67 32.98
N GLY A 64 28.37 32.95 32.93
CA GLY A 64 27.90 33.87 33.97
C GLY A 64 28.22 35.34 33.62
N PHE A 65 27.20 36.20 33.39
CA PHE A 65 27.31 37.65 33.07
C PHE A 65 28.06 37.97 31.73
N ALA A 66 28.11 39.17 31.14
CA ALA A 66 27.21 40.35 31.04
C ALA A 66 27.83 41.32 29.98
N ALA A 67 27.17 42.33 29.40
CA ALA A 67 25.77 42.63 29.07
C ALA A 67 25.74 43.89 28.15
N GLY A 68 24.68 44.15 27.38
CA GLY A 68 24.58 45.39 26.59
C GLY A 68 23.40 45.47 25.62
N ALA A 69 22.57 46.51 25.76
CA ALA A 69 21.54 46.91 24.78
C ALA A 69 21.59 48.44 24.60
N PRO A 70 21.14 48.94 23.45
CA PRO A 70 20.39 50.20 23.46
C PRO A 70 19.10 50.17 22.62
N GLN A 71 18.19 51.07 22.99
CA GLN A 71 16.95 51.45 22.32
C GLN A 71 16.71 52.95 22.60
N PRO A 72 15.72 53.61 21.97
CA PRO A 72 15.22 53.48 20.60
C PRO A 72 15.16 54.86 19.91
N SER A 73 14.52 54.97 18.74
CA SER A 73 13.98 56.25 18.25
C SER A 73 12.53 56.09 17.78
N ARG A 74 11.74 57.17 17.89
CA ARG A 74 10.33 57.24 17.46
C ARG A 74 10.18 58.30 16.37
N SER A 75 9.30 58.05 15.41
CA SER A 75 8.59 59.10 14.68
C SER A 75 7.15 58.63 14.40
N SER A 76 6.25 59.56 14.08
CA SER A 76 4.80 59.32 14.08
C SER A 76 4.10 60.01 12.91
N GLY A 77 3.19 59.30 12.25
CA GLY A 77 2.30 59.87 11.23
C GLY A 77 1.05 59.01 11.03
N ARG A 78 -0.14 59.62 11.08
CA ARG A 78 -1.42 59.01 10.71
C ARG A 78 -1.84 59.52 9.34
N GLN A 79 -2.41 58.65 8.50
CA GLN A 79 -3.73 58.85 7.90
C GLN A 79 -4.25 57.55 7.28
N ALA A 80 -5.54 57.53 6.92
CA ALA A 80 -6.25 56.32 6.50
C ALA A 80 -6.78 56.43 5.07
N GLY A 81 -6.83 55.30 4.36
CA GLY A 81 -7.45 55.17 3.04
C GLY A 81 -8.14 53.81 2.91
N LYS A 82 -9.34 53.78 2.32
CA LYS A 82 -10.09 52.55 2.02
C LYS A 82 -9.67 52.01 0.65
N GLY A 83 -9.50 50.69 0.53
CA GLY A 83 -9.29 50.02 -0.75
C GLY A 83 -9.42 48.50 -0.61
N LEU A 84 -10.15 47.85 -1.53
CA LEU A 84 -10.25 46.40 -1.58
C LEU A 84 -9.09 45.83 -2.40
N LEU A 85 -8.53 44.69 -1.96
CA LEU A 85 -8.11 43.55 -2.80
C LEU A 85 -7.42 42.49 -1.92
N GLY A 86 -8.21 41.55 -1.39
CA GLY A 86 -7.74 40.50 -0.49
C GLY A 86 -6.98 39.38 -1.19
N SER A 87 -5.71 39.60 -1.52
CA SER A 87 -4.83 38.55 -2.06
C SER A 87 -4.63 37.42 -1.04
N ARG A 88 -5.25 36.26 -1.29
CA ARG A 88 -5.05 35.04 -0.48
C ARG A 88 -3.70 34.40 -0.78
N ARG A 89 -2.63 35.02 -0.28
CA ARG A 89 -1.31 34.40 -0.21
C ARG A 89 -1.37 33.21 0.75
N GLY A 90 -0.88 32.04 0.31
CA GLY A 90 -0.73 30.89 1.19
C GLY A 90 0.35 31.16 2.24
N SER A 91 0.11 30.69 3.47
CA SER A 91 1.09 30.69 4.56
C SER A 91 1.02 29.36 5.30
N SER A 92 2.15 28.67 5.39
CA SER A 92 2.32 27.52 6.27
C SER A 92 2.09 27.96 7.72
N ALA A 93 1.04 27.42 8.36
CA ALA A 93 0.79 27.67 9.77
C ALA A 93 1.80 26.88 10.62
N SER A 94 2.94 27.51 10.96
CA SER A 94 3.88 26.97 11.93
C SER A 94 3.18 26.73 13.27
N LEU A 95 3.09 25.47 13.68
CA LEU A 95 2.51 25.06 14.96
C LEU A 95 3.45 25.41 16.13
N THR A 96 3.50 26.70 16.48
CA THR A 96 4.07 27.15 17.75
C THR A 96 3.13 26.75 18.88
N ILE A 97 3.17 25.46 19.27
CA ILE A 97 2.49 24.98 20.46
C ILE A 97 3.17 25.62 21.67
N SER A 98 2.42 26.47 22.39
CA SER A 98 2.83 26.94 23.71
C SER A 98 3.01 25.74 24.63
N LEU A 99 4.21 25.58 25.21
CA LEU A 99 4.54 24.52 26.16
C LEU A 99 3.87 24.77 27.53
N GLY A 100 2.54 24.63 27.57
CA GLY A 100 1.80 24.42 28.81
C GLY A 100 2.09 23.03 29.35
N SER A 101 2.30 22.91 30.65
CA SER A 101 2.65 21.66 31.32
C SER A 101 1.45 20.71 31.43
N SER A 102 1.19 19.92 30.38
CA SER A 102 0.14 18.90 30.29
C SER A 102 0.72 17.47 30.28
N SER A 103 1.67 17.20 31.17
CA SER A 103 2.13 15.84 31.44
C SER A 103 0.98 14.97 31.97
N GLN A 104 0.79 13.78 31.39
CA GLN A 104 -0.16 12.74 31.80
C GLN A 104 -1.65 13.08 31.63
N GLN A 105 -2.15 13.12 30.38
CA GLN A 105 -3.50 12.64 30.11
C GLN A 105 -3.45 11.12 29.85
N PRO A 106 -4.36 10.31 30.44
CA PRO A 106 -4.40 8.86 30.22
C PRO A 106 -4.87 8.53 28.80
N LEU A 107 -4.28 7.50 28.19
CA LEU A 107 -4.54 7.11 26.79
C LEU A 107 -5.98 6.61 26.54
N HIS A 108 -6.71 6.21 27.58
CA HIS A 108 -8.05 5.65 27.52
C HIS A 108 -9.08 6.50 28.28
N GLN A 109 -9.22 7.78 27.93
CA GLN A 109 -10.37 8.57 28.35
C GLN A 109 -11.49 8.46 27.29
N PRO A 110 -12.75 8.17 27.65
CA PRO A 110 -13.86 8.11 26.70
C PRO A 110 -14.04 9.42 25.92
N LEU A 111 -14.36 9.31 24.63
CA LEU A 111 -14.64 10.47 23.78
C LEU A 111 -15.88 11.22 24.27
N GLN A 112 -15.80 12.56 24.24
CA GLN A 112 -16.93 13.41 24.59
C GLN A 112 -18.10 13.21 23.62
N PRO A 113 -19.37 13.32 24.07
CA PRO A 113 -20.54 13.08 23.22
C PRO A 113 -20.58 13.91 21.93
N SER A 114 -20.05 15.13 21.94
CA SER A 114 -19.92 15.98 20.74
C SER A 114 -18.96 15.36 19.71
N ALA A 115 -17.78 14.89 20.13
CA ALA A 115 -16.81 14.25 19.24
C ALA A 115 -17.32 12.92 18.66
N LEU A 116 -18.22 12.23 19.36
CA LEU A 116 -18.92 11.05 18.84
C LEU A 116 -19.97 11.44 17.79
N ALA A 117 -20.72 12.52 18.00
CA ALA A 117 -21.66 13.05 17.02
C ALA A 117 -20.96 13.59 15.75
N GLU A 118 -19.84 14.29 15.91
CA GLU A 118 -18.97 14.75 14.81
C GLU A 118 -18.44 13.57 13.99
N ARG A 119 -17.89 12.52 14.64
CA ARG A 119 -17.47 11.27 13.98
C ARG A 119 -18.63 10.57 13.25
N ALA A 120 -19.86 10.63 13.77
CA ALA A 120 -21.03 10.05 13.11
C ALA A 120 -21.42 10.85 11.85
N GLN A 121 -21.51 12.17 11.95
CA GLN A 121 -21.81 13.07 10.83
C GLN A 121 -20.78 12.95 9.70
N GLU A 122 -19.49 12.84 10.05
CA GLU A 122 -18.41 12.62 9.08
C GLU A 122 -18.60 11.29 8.32
N ARG A 123 -18.96 10.21 9.03
CA ARG A 123 -19.20 8.90 8.42
C ARG A 123 -20.44 8.90 7.53
N ASP A 124 -21.47 9.65 7.87
CA ASP A 124 -22.68 9.74 7.04
C ASP A 124 -22.45 10.60 5.79
N LEU A 125 -21.65 11.68 5.88
CA LEU A 125 -21.14 12.40 4.71
C LEU A 125 -20.37 11.47 3.77
N LEU A 126 -19.39 10.72 4.29
CA LEU A 126 -18.59 9.75 3.52
C LEU A 126 -19.42 8.61 2.90
N LYS A 127 -20.59 8.25 3.48
CA LYS A 127 -21.52 7.29 2.86
C LYS A 127 -22.34 7.89 1.72
N SER A 128 -22.58 9.20 1.75
CA SER A 128 -23.46 9.92 0.81
C SER A 128 -22.76 10.50 -0.43
N LEU A 129 -21.46 10.79 -0.35
CA LEU A 129 -20.71 11.37 -1.46
C LEU A 129 -20.52 10.35 -2.58
N SER A 130 -20.97 10.74 -3.78
CA SER A 130 -21.01 9.89 -4.97
C SER A 130 -20.91 10.76 -6.23
N ARG A 131 -20.10 10.31 -7.19
CA ARG A 131 -19.99 10.88 -8.53
C ARG A 131 -19.70 9.77 -9.54
N PRO A 132 -20.73 9.09 -10.07
CA PRO A 132 -20.57 8.13 -11.16
C PRO A 132 -20.03 8.82 -12.41
N LEU A 133 -19.12 8.14 -13.10
CA LEU A 133 -18.49 8.55 -14.36
C LEU A 133 -18.61 7.42 -15.37
N VAL A 134 -18.96 7.75 -16.62
CA VAL A 134 -18.89 6.83 -17.75
C VAL A 134 -17.58 7.04 -18.53
N PRO A 135 -17.17 6.11 -19.43
CA PRO A 135 -15.99 6.29 -20.27
C PRO A 135 -15.93 7.65 -20.98
N ALA A 136 -17.06 8.19 -21.45
CA ALA A 136 -17.12 9.51 -22.07
C ALA A 136 -16.64 10.65 -21.16
N ASP A 137 -16.96 10.64 -19.86
CA ASP A 137 -16.47 11.63 -18.89
C ASP A 137 -14.95 11.52 -18.71
N LEU A 138 -14.46 10.29 -18.52
CA LEU A 138 -13.04 9.99 -18.34
C LEU A 138 -12.24 10.43 -19.58
N LEU A 139 -12.72 10.10 -20.78
CA LEU A 139 -12.13 10.50 -22.05
C LEU A 139 -12.13 12.03 -22.23
N ALA A 140 -13.21 12.72 -21.87
CA ALA A 140 -13.31 14.17 -21.89
C ALA A 140 -12.49 14.89 -20.80
N ALA A 141 -11.88 14.17 -19.85
CA ALA A 141 -11.27 14.71 -18.64
C ALA A 141 -12.25 15.57 -17.80
N ASN A 142 -13.47 15.04 -17.62
CA ASN A 142 -14.50 15.53 -16.71
C ASN A 142 -14.56 14.62 -15.46
N PRO A 143 -14.44 15.12 -14.22
CA PRO A 143 -14.08 16.49 -13.83
C PRO A 143 -12.70 16.97 -14.29
N SER A 144 -12.59 18.28 -14.50
CA SER A 144 -11.31 18.96 -14.74
C SER A 144 -10.40 18.93 -13.50
N PRO A 145 -9.08 19.17 -13.64
CA PRO A 145 -8.15 19.19 -12.50
C PRO A 145 -8.54 20.16 -11.38
N GLN A 146 -9.14 21.31 -11.69
CA GLN A 146 -9.61 22.27 -10.68
C GLN A 146 -10.85 21.76 -9.93
N ALA A 147 -11.73 21.02 -10.61
CA ALA A 147 -12.86 20.36 -9.97
C ALA A 147 -12.40 19.17 -9.10
N LEU A 148 -11.44 18.36 -9.59
CA LEU A 148 -10.79 17.28 -8.82
C LEU A 148 -10.09 17.81 -7.56
N PHE A 149 -9.37 18.92 -7.66
CA PHE A 149 -8.75 19.58 -6.51
C PHE A 149 -9.80 19.94 -5.45
N LYS A 150 -10.90 20.60 -5.85
CA LYS A 150 -11.96 20.98 -4.90
C LYS A 150 -12.62 19.73 -4.28
N GLU A 151 -13.01 18.78 -5.12
CA GLU A 151 -13.68 17.54 -4.74
C GLU A 151 -12.85 16.74 -3.73
N PHE A 152 -11.53 16.62 -3.93
CA PHE A 152 -10.63 15.97 -2.97
C PHE A 152 -10.62 16.63 -1.58
N TRP A 153 -10.58 17.96 -1.53
CA TRP A 153 -10.51 18.72 -0.27
C TRP A 153 -11.86 18.90 0.42
N ASP A 154 -12.98 18.69 -0.27
CA ASP A 154 -14.33 18.63 0.34
C ASP A 154 -14.54 17.29 1.10
N VAL A 155 -13.78 16.24 0.80
CA VAL A 155 -13.93 14.89 1.39
C VAL A 155 -13.13 14.77 2.71
N PRO A 156 -13.74 14.38 3.84
CA PRO A 156 -13.03 14.14 5.10
C PRO A 156 -11.95 13.06 5.00
N MET A 157 -10.94 13.11 5.88
CA MET A 157 -9.83 12.14 5.88
C MET A 157 -10.09 10.88 6.72
N HIS A 158 -11.03 10.90 7.67
CA HIS A 158 -11.39 9.78 8.55
C HIS A 158 -10.27 9.14 9.38
N HIS A 159 -9.22 9.91 9.72
CA HIS A 159 -8.12 9.44 10.57
C HIS A 159 -8.62 8.98 11.95
N ALA A 160 -8.26 7.76 12.34
CA ALA A 160 -8.54 7.24 13.67
C ALA A 160 -7.71 7.93 14.76
N GLY A 161 -8.23 7.92 15.99
CA GLY A 161 -7.61 8.53 17.16
C GLY A 161 -6.66 7.58 17.88
N ARG A 162 -5.72 8.13 18.66
CA ARG A 162 -4.79 7.32 19.47
C ARG A 162 -5.48 6.56 20.60
N CYS A 163 -6.63 7.04 21.07
CA CYS A 163 -7.47 6.36 22.05
C CYS A 163 -8.15 5.09 21.51
N ASP A 164 -8.18 4.91 20.17
CA ASP A 164 -8.75 3.74 19.50
C ASP A 164 -7.73 2.56 19.37
N LEU A 165 -6.52 2.69 19.95
CA LEU A 165 -5.45 1.67 19.96
C LEU A 165 -5.44 0.83 21.24
N PRO A 166 -5.05 -0.47 21.19
CA PRO A 166 -4.76 -1.25 22.39
C PRO A 166 -3.40 -0.88 23.01
N GLU A 167 -3.19 -1.28 24.26
CA GLU A 167 -1.92 -1.10 24.97
C GLU A 167 -0.75 -1.78 24.22
N GLY A 168 0.45 -1.21 24.31
CA GLY A 168 1.63 -1.70 23.59
C GLY A 168 1.64 -1.48 22.07
N ALA A 169 0.56 -1.00 21.45
CA ALA A 169 0.49 -0.75 20.01
C ALA A 169 1.41 0.40 19.52
N ALA A 170 1.72 1.37 20.40
CA ALA A 170 2.44 2.59 20.05
C ALA A 170 3.78 2.39 19.30
N PRO A 171 4.75 1.56 19.77
CA PRO A 171 6.00 1.31 19.05
C PRO A 171 5.82 0.64 17.69
N LYS A 172 4.80 -0.22 17.53
CA LYS A 172 4.51 -0.92 16.26
C LYS A 172 4.00 0.00 15.13
N ASN A 173 4.03 1.33 15.30
CA ASN A 173 3.55 2.31 14.33
C ASN A 173 4.69 3.17 13.75
N ARG A 174 4.90 3.09 12.43
CA ARG A 174 5.91 3.89 11.71
C ARG A 174 5.65 5.40 11.82
N TYR A 175 4.38 5.79 11.90
CA TYR A 175 3.94 7.18 12.05
C TYR A 175 2.90 7.27 13.17
N PRO A 176 3.18 7.93 14.31
CA PRO A 176 2.28 7.97 15.48
C PRO A 176 0.93 8.67 15.28
N THR A 177 0.56 9.10 14.08
CA THR A 177 -0.74 9.69 13.73
C THR A 177 -1.47 8.92 12.62
N MET A 178 -0.86 7.87 12.05
CA MET A 178 -1.41 7.06 10.97
C MET A 178 -1.75 5.67 11.51
N VAL A 179 -2.81 5.62 12.31
CA VAL A 179 -3.24 4.44 13.08
C VAL A 179 -4.46 3.79 12.42
N PRO A 180 -4.65 2.46 12.53
CA PRO A 180 -5.76 1.76 11.90
C PRO A 180 -7.09 2.09 12.59
N ASN A 181 -8.16 2.25 11.81
CA ASN A 181 -9.52 2.40 12.31
C ASN A 181 -9.96 1.11 13.03
N ALA A 182 -10.55 1.22 14.22
CA ALA A 182 -10.86 0.07 15.07
C ALA A 182 -11.82 -0.94 14.39
N ASP A 183 -12.89 -0.44 13.76
CA ASP A 183 -13.95 -1.20 13.08
C ASP A 183 -13.44 -2.28 12.09
N THR A 184 -12.29 -2.03 11.47
CA THR A 184 -11.75 -2.79 10.33
C THR A 184 -10.31 -3.27 10.57
N ARG A 185 -9.76 -3.04 11.76
CA ARG A 185 -8.37 -3.37 12.12
C ARG A 185 -8.13 -4.88 11.96
N VAL A 186 -7.00 -5.24 11.37
CA VAL A 186 -6.54 -6.64 11.37
C VAL A 186 -5.91 -6.96 12.73
N THR A 187 -6.32 -8.07 13.33
CA THR A 187 -5.64 -8.69 14.47
C THR A 187 -4.86 -9.92 14.02
N ILE A 188 -3.85 -10.29 14.80
CA ILE A 188 -3.08 -11.54 14.65
C ILE A 188 -3.05 -12.29 15.99
N ARG A 189 -2.67 -13.58 16.01
CA ARG A 189 -2.38 -14.37 17.23
C ARG A 189 -3.39 -14.20 18.38
N GLN A 190 -4.70 -14.15 18.09
CA GLN A 190 -5.75 -13.89 19.08
C GLN A 190 -5.65 -12.46 19.69
N ASP A 191 -5.92 -11.46 18.85
CA ASP A 191 -6.08 -10.03 19.17
C ASP A 191 -4.82 -9.17 19.42
N GLU A 192 -3.63 -9.69 19.11
CA GLU A 192 -2.42 -8.87 19.01
C GLU A 192 -2.53 -7.76 17.93
N TYR A 193 -1.76 -6.69 18.14
CA TYR A 193 -1.77 -5.51 17.27
C TYR A 193 -0.80 -5.60 16.08
N ILE A 194 -1.33 -5.28 14.90
CA ILE A 194 -0.60 -4.83 13.71
C ILE A 194 -1.28 -3.57 13.12
N ASN A 195 -0.51 -2.66 12.52
CA ASN A 195 -1.05 -1.46 11.84
C ASN A 195 -1.55 -1.83 10.43
N ALA A 196 -2.70 -2.50 10.37
CA ALA A 196 -3.37 -2.88 9.13
C ALA A 196 -4.89 -2.82 9.26
N ASN A 197 -5.58 -2.62 8.13
CA ASN A 197 -7.05 -2.68 8.02
C ASN A 197 -7.47 -3.56 6.85
N PHE A 198 -8.55 -4.31 7.03
CA PHE A 198 -9.31 -4.87 5.91
C PHE A 198 -9.96 -3.72 5.11
N LEU A 199 -9.96 -3.83 3.79
CA LEU A 199 -10.66 -2.91 2.89
C LEU A 199 -11.69 -3.66 2.04
N ARG A 200 -12.82 -2.99 1.79
CA ARG A 200 -13.82 -3.42 0.81
C ARG A 200 -13.34 -3.17 -0.62
N GLY A 201 -13.83 -4.01 -1.52
CA GLY A 201 -13.64 -3.89 -2.96
C GLY A 201 -14.81 -3.19 -3.65
N ALA A 202 -14.88 -3.36 -4.97
CA ALA A 202 -16.04 -2.96 -5.78
C ALA A 202 -17.34 -3.55 -5.20
N PHE A 203 -18.44 -2.79 -5.34
CA PHE A 203 -19.77 -3.15 -4.82
C PHE A 203 -19.78 -3.45 -3.30
N ARG A 204 -18.86 -2.83 -2.55
CA ARG A 204 -18.61 -3.04 -1.11
C ARG A 204 -18.28 -4.49 -0.72
N THR A 205 -17.72 -5.28 -1.65
CA THR A 205 -17.33 -6.67 -1.40
C THR A 205 -16.31 -6.74 -0.27
N GLU A 206 -16.66 -7.41 0.83
CA GLU A 206 -15.86 -7.41 2.07
C GLU A 206 -14.48 -8.06 1.89
N LYS A 207 -13.50 -7.57 2.67
CA LYS A 207 -12.12 -8.09 2.78
C LYS A 207 -11.39 -8.34 1.44
N CYS A 208 -11.63 -7.50 0.42
CA CYS A 208 -10.93 -7.62 -0.87
C CYS A 208 -9.44 -7.30 -0.78
N PHE A 209 -9.04 -6.39 0.11
CA PHE A 209 -7.65 -6.03 0.33
C PHE A 209 -7.34 -5.92 1.82
N ILE A 210 -6.04 -5.91 2.14
CA ILE A 210 -5.51 -5.48 3.43
C ILE A 210 -4.52 -4.34 3.19
N ALA A 211 -4.83 -3.14 3.68
CA ALA A 211 -3.89 -2.03 3.69
C ALA A 211 -3.08 -2.00 4.98
N THR A 212 -1.76 -1.90 4.86
CA THR A 212 -0.82 -1.94 5.99
C THR A 212 0.35 -0.99 5.77
N GLN A 213 1.02 -0.59 6.85
CA GLN A 213 2.29 0.16 6.77
C GLN A 213 3.42 -0.72 6.19
N GLY A 214 4.48 -0.10 5.68
CA GLY A 214 5.72 -0.81 5.32
C GLY A 214 6.40 -1.33 6.59
N PRO A 215 6.68 -2.65 6.72
CA PRO A 215 7.21 -3.25 7.94
C PRO A 215 8.39 -2.49 8.56
N LEU A 216 8.36 -2.34 9.87
CA LEU A 216 9.51 -1.95 10.69
C LEU A 216 10.29 -3.22 11.08
N ALA A 217 11.55 -3.10 11.51
CA ALA A 217 12.39 -4.26 11.84
C ALA A 217 11.79 -5.15 12.94
N ASP A 218 11.09 -4.54 13.90
CA ASP A 218 10.37 -5.17 15.01
C ASP A 218 8.98 -5.73 14.64
N THR A 219 8.45 -5.40 13.46
CA THR A 219 7.11 -5.84 12.99
C THR A 219 7.16 -6.75 11.75
N VAL A 220 8.35 -7.16 11.29
CA VAL A 220 8.50 -8.15 10.20
C VAL A 220 7.79 -9.47 10.55
N THR A 221 8.01 -9.99 11.76
CA THR A 221 7.39 -11.23 12.24
C THR A 221 5.87 -11.13 12.33
N ASP A 222 5.34 -9.96 12.67
CA ASP A 222 3.89 -9.71 12.72
C ASP A 222 3.27 -9.60 11.32
N PHE A 223 3.99 -8.99 10.38
CA PHE A 223 3.58 -8.89 8.98
C PHE A 223 3.49 -10.29 8.32
N TRP A 224 4.48 -11.15 8.56
CA TRP A 224 4.44 -12.53 8.07
C TRP A 224 3.41 -13.41 8.80
N GLN A 225 3.18 -13.18 10.09
CA GLN A 225 2.07 -13.80 10.82
C GLN A 225 0.72 -13.45 10.19
N MET A 226 0.48 -12.16 9.89
CA MET A 226 -0.73 -11.71 9.21
C MET A 226 -0.90 -12.38 7.85
N ILE A 227 0.18 -12.59 7.09
CA ILE A 227 0.14 -13.32 5.82
C ILE A 227 -0.23 -14.79 6.03
N TRP A 228 0.38 -15.46 7.01
CA TRP A 228 0.10 -16.86 7.32
C TRP A 228 -1.35 -17.11 7.76
N GLU A 229 -1.91 -16.18 8.55
CA GLU A 229 -3.28 -16.26 9.04
C GLU A 229 -4.33 -15.86 8.00
N GLN A 230 -4.09 -14.79 7.23
CA GLN A 230 -5.07 -14.23 6.27
C GLN A 230 -5.00 -14.85 4.86
N ARG A 231 -3.99 -15.71 4.59
CA ARG A 231 -3.81 -16.46 3.34
C ARG A 231 -4.04 -15.64 2.04
N PRO A 232 -3.40 -14.47 1.90
CA PRO A 232 -3.59 -13.61 0.73
C PRO A 232 -3.03 -14.26 -0.55
N SER A 233 -3.55 -13.87 -1.71
CA SER A 233 -3.00 -14.32 -3.00
C SER A 233 -1.71 -13.57 -3.38
N ALA A 234 -1.58 -12.33 -2.91
CA ALA A 234 -0.51 -11.44 -3.28
C ALA A 234 -0.18 -10.36 -2.23
N ILE A 235 1.06 -9.88 -2.30
CA ILE A 235 1.53 -8.63 -1.69
C ILE A 235 1.86 -7.64 -2.82
N VAL A 236 1.46 -6.38 -2.67
CA VAL A 236 1.83 -5.27 -3.55
C VAL A 236 2.58 -4.21 -2.74
N MET A 237 3.86 -4.03 -3.05
CA MET A 237 4.80 -3.11 -2.41
C MET A 237 5.03 -1.88 -3.30
N LEU A 238 4.52 -0.72 -2.87
CA LEU A 238 4.48 0.54 -3.62
C LEU A 238 5.46 1.58 -3.03
N THR A 239 6.67 1.15 -2.71
CA THR A 239 7.72 1.96 -2.06
C THR A 239 9.08 1.26 -2.20
N ASP A 240 10.18 2.01 -2.16
CA ASP A 240 11.50 1.41 -1.95
C ASP A 240 11.77 1.19 -0.44
N LEU A 241 12.90 0.56 -0.09
CA LEU A 241 13.34 0.43 1.29
C LEU A 241 13.74 1.79 1.88
N VAL A 242 14.39 2.63 1.07
CA VAL A 242 14.85 3.97 1.42
C VAL A 242 14.51 4.93 0.26
N GLU A 243 13.82 6.03 0.56
CA GLU A 243 13.53 7.09 -0.41
C GLU A 243 14.00 8.43 0.16
N ARG A 244 14.77 9.20 -0.63
CA ARG A 244 15.38 10.48 -0.20
C ARG A 244 16.10 10.38 1.16
N GLU A 245 16.96 9.37 1.28
CA GLU A 245 17.75 9.03 2.49
C GLU A 245 16.91 8.62 3.73
N ARG A 246 15.58 8.53 3.62
CA ARG A 246 14.68 8.18 4.74
C ARG A 246 14.20 6.73 4.61
N PRO A 247 14.24 5.92 5.68
CA PRO A 247 13.74 4.54 5.64
C PRO A 247 12.20 4.51 5.52
N LYS A 248 11.71 3.82 4.49
CA LYS A 248 10.30 3.68 4.14
C LYS A 248 9.76 2.28 4.36
N CYS A 249 10.59 1.27 4.17
CA CYS A 249 10.27 -0.11 4.47
C CYS A 249 11.53 -0.83 4.96
N HIS A 250 11.41 -1.69 5.98
CA HIS A 250 12.48 -2.65 6.28
C HIS A 250 12.47 -3.76 5.23
N LEU A 251 13.61 -4.41 4.98
CA LEU A 251 13.65 -5.57 4.09
C LEU A 251 13.01 -6.76 4.82
N TYR A 252 11.91 -7.29 4.28
CA TYR A 252 11.16 -8.38 4.90
C TYR A 252 11.12 -9.66 4.04
N PHE A 253 11.79 -9.68 2.88
CA PHE A 253 11.74 -10.77 1.90
C PHE A 253 13.13 -11.10 1.32
N PRO A 254 13.39 -12.36 0.95
CA PRO A 254 14.60 -12.77 0.21
C PRO A 254 14.74 -12.03 -1.14
N LEU A 255 15.98 -11.71 -1.54
CA LEU A 255 16.26 -10.85 -2.70
C LEU A 255 16.61 -11.62 -3.98
N HIS A 256 17.31 -12.75 -3.88
CA HIS A 256 17.75 -13.60 -5.00
C HIS A 256 17.08 -14.98 -4.95
N CYS A 257 16.91 -15.64 -6.10
CA CYS A 257 16.27 -16.96 -6.12
C CYS A 257 17.08 -18.00 -5.34
N GLY A 258 16.40 -18.77 -4.49
CA GLY A 258 17.02 -19.69 -3.52
C GLY A 258 17.33 -19.08 -2.15
N ASP A 259 17.36 -17.74 -2.01
CA ASP A 259 17.54 -17.08 -0.71
C ASP A 259 16.38 -17.44 0.24
N ARG A 260 16.72 -17.53 1.53
CA ARG A 260 15.79 -17.83 2.63
C ARG A 260 15.82 -16.72 3.68
N MET A 261 14.66 -16.41 4.26
CA MET A 261 14.55 -15.46 5.37
C MET A 261 13.58 -16.01 6.42
N ARG A 262 13.95 -15.96 7.71
CA ARG A 262 13.20 -16.56 8.82
C ARG A 262 12.58 -15.49 9.70
N HIS A 263 11.32 -15.68 10.06
CA HIS A 263 10.45 -14.71 10.73
C HIS A 263 9.77 -15.40 11.92
N GLY A 264 10.55 -15.67 12.96
CA GLY A 264 10.11 -16.52 14.08
C GLY A 264 9.95 -17.98 13.64
N GLN A 265 8.73 -18.53 13.74
CA GLN A 265 8.39 -19.88 13.25
C GLN A 265 8.19 -19.96 11.73
N LEU A 266 8.04 -18.83 11.05
CA LEU A 266 7.82 -18.76 9.61
C LEU A 266 9.14 -18.68 8.84
N GLU A 267 9.18 -19.24 7.63
CA GLU A 267 10.31 -19.09 6.70
C GLU A 267 9.79 -18.79 5.30
N THR A 268 10.41 -17.81 4.63
CA THR A 268 10.13 -17.45 3.24
C THR A 268 11.30 -17.78 2.34
N VAL A 269 11.02 -18.40 1.20
CA VAL A 269 11.99 -18.70 0.13
C VAL A 269 11.57 -17.96 -1.14
N LEU A 270 12.53 -17.37 -1.87
CA LEU A 270 12.28 -16.82 -3.21
C LEU A 270 12.49 -17.92 -4.26
N GLU A 271 11.42 -18.32 -4.93
CA GLU A 271 11.44 -19.40 -5.93
C GLU A 271 11.67 -18.86 -7.35
N GLU A 272 10.92 -17.82 -7.72
CA GLU A 272 11.04 -17.16 -9.03
C GLU A 272 11.13 -15.63 -8.86
N LEU A 273 11.99 -14.98 -9.65
CA LEU A 273 12.07 -13.52 -9.79
C LEU A 273 11.94 -13.18 -11.28
N GLN A 274 11.06 -12.22 -11.58
CA GLN A 274 10.83 -11.72 -12.94
C GLN A 274 10.71 -10.20 -12.94
N ASP A 275 11.54 -9.53 -13.74
CA ASP A 275 11.32 -8.13 -14.10
C ASP A 275 10.21 -8.06 -15.16
N CYS A 276 9.12 -7.36 -14.87
CA CYS A 276 8.01 -7.19 -15.79
C CYS A 276 8.29 -6.00 -16.74
N PRO A 277 7.96 -6.08 -18.05
CA PRO A 277 8.22 -5.00 -19.02
C PRO A 277 7.60 -3.63 -18.65
N ALA A 278 6.59 -3.64 -17.77
CA ALA A 278 5.98 -2.45 -17.19
C ALA A 278 6.85 -1.70 -16.15
N GLY A 279 8.06 -2.18 -15.81
CA GLY A 279 8.97 -1.50 -14.88
C GLY A 279 8.71 -1.80 -13.40
N TYR A 280 8.12 -2.95 -13.08
CA TYR A 280 8.00 -3.48 -11.72
C TYR A 280 8.49 -4.93 -11.67
N GLN A 281 8.81 -5.43 -10.48
CA GLN A 281 9.24 -6.82 -10.30
C GLN A 281 8.10 -7.69 -9.79
N ARG A 282 8.05 -8.95 -10.22
CA ARG A 282 7.20 -10.01 -9.68
C ARG A 282 8.08 -11.10 -9.07
N ARG A 283 7.70 -11.59 -7.90
CA ARG A 283 8.35 -12.68 -7.17
C ARG A 283 7.33 -13.78 -6.85
N LEU A 284 7.75 -15.04 -6.97
CA LEU A 284 7.06 -16.16 -6.36
C LEU A 284 7.75 -16.46 -5.02
N LEU A 285 7.03 -16.24 -3.92
CA LEU A 285 7.50 -16.52 -2.57
C LEU A 285 6.78 -17.75 -2.02
N ARG A 286 7.54 -18.71 -1.47
CA ARG A 286 6.98 -19.83 -0.71
C ARG A 286 7.20 -19.60 0.78
N LEU A 287 6.08 -19.55 1.51
CA LEU A 287 6.02 -19.36 2.97
C LEU A 287 5.69 -20.70 3.65
N THR A 288 6.54 -21.13 4.58
CA THR A 288 6.35 -22.33 5.42
C THR A 288 6.32 -21.96 6.90
N HIS A 289 5.83 -22.86 7.74
CA HIS A 289 5.72 -22.70 9.19
C HIS A 289 6.30 -23.93 9.90
N ALA A 290 7.17 -23.74 10.89
CA ALA A 290 7.87 -24.84 11.57
C ALA A 290 6.91 -25.92 12.13
N ASP A 291 5.87 -25.49 12.84
CA ASP A 291 4.88 -26.39 13.46
C ASP A 291 3.92 -27.06 12.45
N TYR A 292 3.92 -26.61 11.18
CA TYR A 292 3.15 -27.19 10.09
C TYR A 292 4.09 -27.53 8.91
N PRO A 293 4.88 -28.62 9.01
CA PRO A 293 5.96 -28.90 8.06
C PRO A 293 5.51 -29.64 6.79
N SER A 294 4.21 -29.82 6.56
CA SER A 294 3.70 -30.49 5.35
C SER A 294 3.69 -29.55 4.14
N GLU A 295 4.04 -30.08 2.97
CA GLU A 295 3.99 -29.36 1.68
C GLU A 295 2.61 -28.76 1.42
N ASP A 296 1.53 -29.49 1.72
CA ASP A 296 0.13 -29.04 1.58
C ASP A 296 -0.24 -27.82 2.46
N SER A 297 0.59 -27.48 3.45
CA SER A 297 0.36 -26.33 4.33
C SER A 297 1.16 -25.08 3.94
N ALA A 298 2.14 -25.21 3.03
CA ALA A 298 2.91 -24.09 2.51
C ALA A 298 2.03 -23.13 1.70
N LEU A 299 2.26 -21.82 1.84
CA LEU A 299 1.58 -20.80 1.05
C LEU A 299 2.51 -20.32 -0.08
N SER A 300 2.10 -20.54 -1.33
CA SER A 300 2.72 -19.90 -2.50
C SER A 300 2.05 -18.53 -2.72
N LEU A 301 2.87 -17.48 -2.87
CA LEU A 301 2.45 -16.09 -2.74
C LEU A 301 3.12 -15.22 -3.81
N GLN A 302 2.32 -14.46 -4.57
CA GLN A 302 2.86 -13.46 -5.52
C GLN A 302 3.29 -12.20 -4.75
N HIS A 303 4.51 -11.71 -4.98
CA HIS A 303 4.99 -10.43 -4.43
C HIS A 303 5.37 -9.49 -5.56
N TYR A 304 4.69 -8.35 -5.63
CA TYR A 304 4.91 -7.32 -6.64
C TYR A 304 5.64 -6.13 -6.02
N TRP A 305 6.80 -5.75 -6.58
CA TRP A 305 7.56 -4.59 -6.11
C TRP A 305 7.60 -3.49 -7.17
N PHE A 306 6.86 -2.41 -6.91
CA PHE A 306 6.78 -1.21 -7.74
C PHE A 306 7.61 -0.09 -7.10
N ARG A 307 8.87 0.05 -7.55
CA ARG A 307 9.85 1.01 -7.00
C ARG A 307 9.69 2.43 -7.56
N SER A 308 9.14 2.55 -8.76
CA SER A 308 8.97 3.77 -9.57
C SER A 308 7.78 4.65 -9.13
N TRP A 309 7.59 4.82 -7.83
CA TRP A 309 6.58 5.71 -7.27
C TRP A 309 7.21 6.68 -6.26
N PRO A 310 7.62 7.90 -6.66
CA PRO A 310 8.23 8.85 -5.74
C PRO A 310 7.24 9.29 -4.64
N ASP A 311 7.66 9.25 -3.37
CA ASP A 311 6.90 9.62 -2.15
C ASP A 311 5.86 10.77 -2.20
N HIS A 312 6.02 11.76 -3.09
CA HIS A 312 5.19 12.96 -3.17
C HIS A 312 4.74 13.28 -4.60
N LEU A 313 4.85 12.31 -5.51
CA LEU A 313 4.39 12.43 -6.89
C LEU A 313 3.54 11.22 -7.25
N SER A 314 2.78 11.37 -8.34
CA SER A 314 2.11 10.27 -8.99
C SER A 314 3.12 9.47 -9.84
N PRO A 315 2.93 8.15 -10.08
CA PRO A 315 3.85 7.33 -10.86
C PRO A 315 4.11 7.92 -12.25
N ASP A 316 5.37 7.85 -12.71
CA ASP A 316 5.79 8.37 -14.01
C ASP A 316 5.12 7.64 -15.20
N SER A 317 4.53 6.46 -14.96
CA SER A 317 3.77 5.71 -15.95
C SER A 317 2.42 5.23 -15.40
N SER A 318 1.33 5.85 -15.88
CA SER A 318 -0.04 5.34 -15.68
C SER A 318 -0.24 3.95 -16.30
N ALA A 319 0.46 3.63 -17.39
CA ALA A 319 0.39 2.32 -18.04
C ALA A 319 0.99 1.21 -17.18
N ALA A 320 2.11 1.50 -16.50
CA ALA A 320 2.74 0.57 -15.56
C ALA A 320 1.82 0.26 -14.37
N MET A 321 1.19 1.28 -13.80
CA MET A 321 0.25 1.11 -12.69
C MET A 321 -1.02 0.36 -13.12
N LEU A 322 -1.52 0.62 -14.33
CA LEU A 322 -2.65 -0.11 -14.89
C LEU A 322 -2.30 -1.60 -15.10
N SER A 323 -1.15 -1.90 -15.71
CA SER A 323 -0.67 -3.28 -15.92
C SER A 323 -0.55 -4.06 -14.60
N LEU A 324 -0.04 -3.43 -13.54
CA LEU A 324 0.01 -4.02 -12.20
C LEU A 324 -1.40 -4.26 -11.62
N ALA A 325 -2.28 -3.25 -11.69
CA ALA A 325 -3.65 -3.36 -11.18
C ALA A 325 -4.44 -4.47 -11.90
N GLU A 326 -4.33 -4.56 -13.22
CA GLU A 326 -4.97 -5.62 -14.00
C GLU A 326 -4.40 -7.01 -13.70
N SER A 327 -3.08 -7.12 -13.45
CA SER A 327 -2.42 -8.35 -13.00
C SER A 327 -2.88 -8.81 -11.62
N CYS A 328 -3.23 -7.87 -10.74
CA CYS A 328 -3.77 -8.17 -9.41
C CYS A 328 -5.28 -8.47 -9.45
N LEU A 329 -6.03 -7.85 -10.36
CA LEU A 329 -7.49 -7.98 -10.46
C LEU A 329 -7.99 -9.36 -10.91
N SER A 330 -7.12 -10.22 -11.43
CA SER A 330 -7.38 -11.63 -11.74
C SER A 330 -7.13 -12.58 -10.56
N LEU A 331 -6.51 -12.11 -9.47
CA LEU A 331 -6.18 -12.93 -8.30
C LEU A 331 -7.35 -12.94 -7.28
N PRO A 332 -7.52 -14.03 -6.51
CA PRO A 332 -8.54 -14.10 -5.47
C PRO A 332 -8.20 -13.18 -4.26
N PRO A 333 -9.19 -12.60 -3.57
CA PRO A 333 -8.94 -11.82 -2.37
C PRO A 333 -8.56 -12.72 -1.16
N PRO A 334 -7.88 -12.18 -0.13
CA PRO A 334 -7.41 -10.79 -0.01
C PRO A 334 -6.08 -10.55 -0.73
N ILE A 335 -5.84 -9.31 -1.14
CA ILE A 335 -4.53 -8.82 -1.59
C ILE A 335 -3.98 -7.82 -0.58
N ILE A 336 -2.76 -8.04 -0.08
CA ILE A 336 -2.07 -7.07 0.78
C ILE A 336 -1.50 -5.95 -0.08
N VAL A 337 -1.70 -4.69 0.31
CA VAL A 337 -1.15 -3.52 -0.37
C VAL A 337 -0.48 -2.61 0.65
N HIS A 338 0.79 -2.28 0.44
CA HIS A 338 1.54 -1.40 1.35
C HIS A 338 2.44 -0.41 0.60
N CYS A 339 2.73 0.71 1.26
CA CYS A 339 3.81 1.63 0.91
C CYS A 339 4.64 1.86 2.18
N SER A 340 5.03 3.10 2.50
CA SER A 340 5.56 3.45 3.83
C SER A 340 4.46 3.53 4.90
N ALA A 341 3.45 4.39 4.70
CA ALA A 341 2.37 4.62 5.67
C ALA A 341 1.17 3.67 5.52
N GLY A 342 1.02 3.02 4.37
CA GLY A 342 -0.18 2.26 4.03
C GLY A 342 -1.42 3.14 3.78
N LEU A 343 -1.22 4.37 3.28
CA LEU A 343 -2.29 5.37 3.09
C LEU A 343 -2.38 5.90 1.65
N GLY A 344 -1.54 6.86 1.24
CA GLY A 344 -1.63 7.48 -0.09
C GLY A 344 -1.45 6.53 -1.26
N ARG A 345 -0.20 6.11 -1.52
CA ARG A 345 0.15 5.18 -2.63
C ARG A 345 -0.69 3.90 -2.58
N THR A 346 -0.86 3.32 -1.39
CA THR A 346 -1.74 2.16 -1.10
C THR A 346 -3.20 2.40 -1.52
N GLY A 347 -3.83 3.47 -1.03
CA GLY A 347 -5.22 3.80 -1.34
C GLY A 347 -5.43 4.20 -2.79
N THR A 348 -4.43 4.81 -3.42
CA THR A 348 -4.43 5.13 -4.85
C THR A 348 -4.50 3.85 -5.69
N PHE A 349 -3.67 2.85 -5.36
CA PHE A 349 -3.71 1.55 -6.03
C PHE A 349 -5.02 0.79 -5.77
N CYS A 350 -5.53 0.79 -4.53
CA CYS A 350 -6.82 0.19 -4.21
C CYS A 350 -7.98 0.86 -4.97
N ALA A 351 -7.99 2.19 -5.06
CA ALA A 351 -9.00 2.96 -5.78
C ALA A 351 -8.97 2.65 -7.29
N ILE A 352 -7.78 2.59 -7.90
CA ILE A 352 -7.58 2.15 -9.29
C ILE A 352 -8.16 0.74 -9.49
N CYS A 353 -7.79 -0.23 -8.64
CA CYS A 353 -8.29 -1.60 -8.75
C CYS A 353 -9.83 -1.66 -8.65
N ILE A 354 -10.42 -0.94 -7.69
CA ILE A 354 -11.86 -0.91 -7.47
C ILE A 354 -12.59 -0.28 -8.66
N CYS A 355 -12.14 0.89 -9.14
CA CYS A 355 -12.80 1.59 -10.23
C CYS A 355 -12.62 0.89 -11.59
N VAL A 356 -11.47 0.25 -11.85
CA VAL A 356 -11.29 -0.62 -13.03
C VAL A 356 -12.21 -1.85 -12.95
N ARG A 357 -12.40 -2.44 -11.77
CA ARG A 357 -13.37 -3.55 -11.59
C ARG A 357 -14.82 -3.10 -11.77
N GLN A 358 -15.18 -1.87 -11.37
CA GLN A 358 -16.48 -1.26 -11.66
C GLN A 358 -16.66 -1.07 -13.18
N LEU A 359 -15.74 -0.38 -13.87
CA LEU A 359 -15.81 -0.17 -15.33
C LEU A 359 -15.97 -1.49 -16.10
N ARG A 360 -15.23 -2.54 -15.72
CA ARG A 360 -15.32 -3.90 -16.29
C ARG A 360 -16.67 -4.60 -16.08
N GLN A 361 -17.47 -4.22 -15.09
CA GLN A 361 -18.69 -4.94 -14.69
C GLN A 361 -19.98 -4.12 -14.91
N THR A 362 -19.91 -2.80 -14.89
CA THR A 362 -21.08 -1.90 -15.01
C THR A 362 -20.88 -0.74 -16.01
N GLY A 363 -19.81 -0.75 -16.82
CA GLY A 363 -19.55 0.28 -17.83
C GLY A 363 -19.38 1.70 -17.26
N SER A 364 -19.15 1.82 -15.95
CA SER A 364 -19.13 3.05 -15.17
C SER A 364 -18.36 2.83 -13.87
N CYS A 365 -17.81 3.89 -13.28
CA CYS A 365 -17.19 3.85 -11.96
C CYS A 365 -17.46 5.11 -11.15
N ASP A 366 -17.40 5.02 -9.83
CA ASP A 366 -17.51 6.15 -8.92
C ASP A 366 -16.23 6.29 -8.09
N CYS A 367 -15.32 7.16 -8.56
CA CYS A 367 -14.03 7.38 -7.90
C CYS A 367 -14.22 8.07 -6.53
N LEU A 368 -15.16 9.01 -6.44
CA LEU A 368 -15.47 9.77 -5.23
C LEU A 368 -15.99 8.84 -4.12
N ALA A 369 -17.03 8.05 -4.40
CA ALA A 369 -17.57 7.07 -3.45
C ALA A 369 -16.54 5.97 -3.12
N THR A 370 -15.68 5.61 -4.07
CA THR A 370 -14.58 4.64 -3.84
C THR A 370 -13.55 5.18 -2.85
N VAL A 371 -13.10 6.43 -2.98
CA VAL A 371 -12.18 7.04 -2.01
C VAL A 371 -12.86 7.26 -0.66
N CYS A 372 -14.13 7.68 -0.63
CA CYS A 372 -14.88 7.78 0.62
C CYS A 372 -15.03 6.43 1.34
N GLN A 373 -15.30 5.34 0.60
CA GLN A 373 -15.34 3.99 1.15
C GLN A 373 -13.96 3.54 1.66
N LEU A 374 -12.88 3.79 0.92
CA LEU A 374 -11.53 3.46 1.37
C LEU A 374 -11.13 4.24 2.63
N ARG A 375 -11.58 5.49 2.80
CA ARG A 375 -11.35 6.27 4.02
C ARG A 375 -12.18 5.79 5.20
N LEU A 376 -13.44 5.37 4.98
CA LEU A 376 -14.24 4.67 6.00
C LEU A 376 -13.57 3.37 6.48
N ASP A 377 -12.83 2.68 5.60
CA ASP A 377 -12.13 1.44 5.93
C ASP A 377 -10.74 1.68 6.55
N ARG A 378 -10.02 2.73 6.13
CA ARG A 378 -8.74 3.18 6.72
C ARG A 378 -8.53 4.68 6.50
N GLY A 379 -8.40 5.43 7.59
CA GLY A 379 -8.34 6.89 7.60
C GLY A 379 -7.09 7.46 6.94
N GLY A 380 -7.29 8.26 5.89
CA GLY A 380 -6.25 8.92 5.11
C GLY A 380 -5.90 8.25 3.79
N MET A 381 -6.66 7.24 3.37
CA MET A 381 -6.48 6.60 2.06
C MET A 381 -6.65 7.61 0.91
N VAL A 382 -5.69 7.60 -0.02
CA VAL A 382 -5.40 8.70 -0.97
C VAL A 382 -5.13 10.01 -0.21
N ASP A 383 -3.83 10.28 0.05
CA ASP A 383 -3.39 11.33 0.98
C ASP A 383 -3.03 12.67 0.31
N SER A 384 -3.10 12.74 -1.02
CA SER A 384 -2.87 13.98 -1.78
C SER A 384 -3.80 14.12 -3.00
N HIS A 385 -4.03 15.35 -3.45
CA HIS A 385 -4.91 15.61 -4.60
C HIS A 385 -4.28 15.16 -5.93
N GLU A 386 -2.95 15.18 -6.03
CA GLU A 386 -2.15 14.69 -7.16
C GLU A 386 -2.32 13.18 -7.34
N GLN A 387 -2.43 12.44 -6.23
CA GLN A 387 -2.78 11.01 -6.23
C GLN A 387 -4.21 10.79 -6.72
N TYR A 388 -5.17 11.60 -6.26
CA TYR A 388 -6.57 11.52 -6.71
C TYR A 388 -6.69 11.79 -8.22
N GLU A 389 -6.05 12.86 -8.72
CA GLU A 389 -5.97 13.15 -10.16
C GLU A 389 -5.34 11.99 -10.94
N PHE A 390 -4.34 11.32 -10.37
CA PHE A 390 -3.72 10.15 -11.00
C PHE A 390 -4.62 8.91 -11.04
N VAL A 391 -5.54 8.71 -10.07
CA VAL A 391 -6.58 7.68 -10.22
C VAL A 391 -7.40 7.95 -11.47
N HIS A 392 -7.86 9.20 -11.66
CA HIS A 392 -8.59 9.59 -12.88
C HIS A 392 -7.73 9.48 -14.14
N ARG A 393 -6.43 9.79 -14.08
CA ARG A 393 -5.48 9.62 -15.20
C ARG A 393 -5.33 8.15 -15.63
N VAL A 394 -5.27 7.22 -14.68
CA VAL A 394 -5.22 5.77 -14.95
C VAL A 394 -6.57 5.25 -15.46
N LEU A 395 -7.69 5.73 -14.92
CA LEU A 395 -9.02 5.36 -15.40
C LEU A 395 -9.31 5.87 -16.82
N ARG A 396 -8.83 7.08 -17.16
CA ARG A 396 -8.84 7.59 -18.54
C ARG A 396 -8.03 6.71 -19.48
N LEU A 397 -6.81 6.32 -19.10
CA LEU A 397 -5.99 5.40 -19.89
C LEU A 397 -6.67 4.03 -20.07
N TYR A 398 -7.36 3.52 -19.04
CA TYR A 398 -8.13 2.29 -19.15
C TYR A 398 -9.31 2.43 -20.12
N ALA A 399 -10.08 3.53 -20.04
CA ALA A 399 -11.16 3.80 -20.98
C ALA A 399 -10.65 3.85 -22.44
N GLN A 400 -9.57 4.60 -22.69
CA GLN A 400 -8.91 4.68 -24.00
C GLN A 400 -8.47 3.30 -24.51
N THR A 401 -7.73 2.56 -23.70
CA THR A 401 -7.02 1.35 -24.18
C THR A 401 -7.80 0.06 -24.08
N ARG A 402 -8.98 0.04 -23.44
CA ARG A 402 -9.77 -1.19 -23.19
C ARG A 402 -11.28 -1.05 -23.32
N MET A 403 -11.80 0.14 -23.66
CA MET A 403 -13.23 0.34 -23.92
C MET A 403 -13.53 0.96 -25.29
N GLU A 404 -12.54 1.54 -25.98
CA GLU A 404 -12.67 1.93 -27.40
C GLU A 404 -12.69 0.68 -28.33
N ASP A 405 -11.97 -0.40 -27.98
CA ASP A 405 -12.00 -1.70 -28.68
C ASP A 405 -13.32 -2.51 -28.53
N ALA A 406 -14.35 -1.93 -27.92
CA ALA A 406 -15.61 -2.60 -27.56
C ALA A 406 -16.87 -1.95 -28.18
N GLY A 407 -16.70 -1.05 -29.16
CA GLY A 407 -17.77 -0.32 -29.86
C GLY A 407 -18.00 -0.79 -31.29
#